data_AF-A0A0D7ATM2-F1
#
_entry.id   AF-A0A0D7ATM2-F1
#
_cell.length_a   1.000
_cell.length_b   1.000
_cell.length_c   1.000
_cell.angle_alpha   90.00
_cell.angle_beta   90.00
_cell.angle_gamma   90.00
#
_symmetry.space_group_name_H-M   'P 1'
#
loop_
_entity.id
_entity.type
_entity.pdbx_description
1 polymer ?
#
loop_
_entity_poly.entity_id
_entity_poly.type
_entity_poly.pdbx_seq_one_letter_code
_entity_poly.pdbx_strand_id
1 'polypeptide(L)'
;LKNSPRLARAITYVDYTNQACRATTVCFVRGSIHLMGLPRAAANAQEAERITVEDVHWVKTNRVWQYGGVDLANRTFDVLKFGQADWVVDVATALLITQRSRLDVDAFAWVMEAQEIPLSLIALILTCGNHVIDEYSSGRWERKPFTVASATTYTEVMFKLRSYELDFPDLVKEWKVKLFEQACERARKGWLVRTEVTEDGEAVKMMMQAAQEEAAARRKAAGRA
;
A
#
# COMPACT_ATOMS: atom_id res chain seq x y z
N LEU A 1 25.15 25.87 -7.92
CA LEU A 1 24.15 24.76 -7.88
C LEU A 1 22.95 24.97 -8.83
N LYS A 2 22.53 26.20 -9.17
CA LYS A 2 21.34 26.45 -10.03
C LYS A 2 21.44 26.02 -11.50
N ASN A 3 22.63 25.87 -12.09
CA ASN A 3 22.81 25.58 -13.52
C ASN A 3 23.49 24.22 -13.79
N SER A 4 23.27 23.22 -12.94
CA SER A 4 23.86 21.89 -13.13
C SER A 4 23.03 21.05 -14.11
N PRO A 5 23.62 20.48 -15.18
CA PRO A 5 22.95 19.50 -16.04
C PRO A 5 22.46 18.26 -15.28
N ARG A 6 23.06 17.95 -14.12
CA ARG A 6 22.59 16.88 -13.23
C ARG A 6 21.29 17.24 -12.52
N LEU A 7 21.08 18.52 -12.17
CA LEU A 7 19.84 18.99 -11.56
C LEU A 7 18.70 19.00 -12.60
N ALA A 8 18.98 19.45 -13.82
CA ALA A 8 18.01 19.39 -14.93
C ALA A 8 17.62 17.95 -15.28
N ARG A 9 18.60 17.03 -15.34
CA ARG A 9 18.32 15.59 -15.54
C ARG A 9 17.62 14.95 -14.35
N ALA A 10 17.91 15.36 -13.12
CA ALA A 10 17.20 14.89 -11.93
C ALA A 10 15.76 15.41 -11.90
N ILE A 11 15.48 16.64 -12.35
CA ILE A 11 14.12 17.18 -12.46
C ILE A 11 13.35 16.46 -13.58
N THR A 12 13.93 16.28 -14.77
CA THR A 12 13.28 15.52 -15.85
C THR A 12 13.10 14.04 -15.49
N TYR A 13 14.05 13.44 -14.76
CA TYR A 13 13.90 12.09 -14.22
C TYR A 13 12.80 12.07 -13.15
N VAL A 14 12.76 13.00 -12.20
CA VAL A 14 11.68 13.11 -11.20
C VAL A 14 10.32 13.34 -11.86
N ASP A 15 10.21 14.18 -12.88
CA ASP A 15 8.95 14.43 -13.60
C ASP A 15 8.52 13.24 -14.48
N TYR A 16 9.44 12.62 -15.21
CA TYR A 16 9.17 11.41 -16.00
C TYR A 16 8.82 10.22 -15.09
N THR A 17 9.53 10.06 -13.98
CA THR A 17 9.28 9.00 -12.99
C THR A 17 8.00 9.28 -12.22
N ASN A 18 7.69 10.55 -11.89
CA ASN A 18 6.42 10.94 -11.29
C ASN A 18 5.24 10.70 -12.23
N GLN A 19 5.37 11.03 -13.52
CA GLN A 19 4.30 10.83 -14.49
C GLN A 19 4.09 9.35 -14.81
N ALA A 20 5.15 8.57 -15.02
CA ALA A 20 5.08 7.14 -15.24
C ALA A 20 4.57 6.38 -13.99
N CYS A 21 5.02 6.78 -12.79
CA CYS A 21 4.56 6.21 -11.52
C CYS A 21 3.09 6.55 -11.26
N ARG A 22 2.65 7.79 -11.50
CA ARG A 22 1.22 8.18 -11.44
C ARG A 22 0.40 7.38 -12.44
N ALA A 23 0.83 7.29 -13.71
CA ALA A 23 0.10 6.54 -14.73
C ALA A 23 -0.02 5.06 -14.37
N THR A 24 1.07 4.45 -13.87
CA THR A 24 1.10 3.07 -13.42
C THR A 24 0.19 2.85 -12.20
N THR A 25 0.28 3.74 -11.21
CA THR A 25 -0.58 3.71 -10.01
C THR A 25 -2.05 3.82 -10.40
N VAL A 26 -2.41 4.76 -11.27
CA VAL A 26 -3.79 4.91 -11.77
C VAL A 26 -4.27 3.63 -12.45
N CYS A 27 -3.43 2.97 -13.26
CA CYS A 27 -3.80 1.68 -13.88
C CYS A 27 -4.11 0.60 -12.84
N PHE A 28 -3.33 0.51 -11.76
CA PHE A 28 -3.62 -0.44 -10.68
C PHE A 28 -4.87 -0.07 -9.88
N VAL A 29 -5.08 1.22 -9.62
CA VAL A 29 -6.28 1.71 -8.96
C VAL A 29 -7.52 1.36 -9.78
N ARG A 30 -7.50 1.53 -11.11
CA ARG A 30 -8.59 1.08 -12.00
C ARG A 30 -8.87 -0.41 -11.85
N GLY A 31 -7.81 -1.22 -11.75
CA GLY A 31 -7.94 -2.65 -11.51
C GLY A 31 -8.53 -3.00 -10.13
N SER A 32 -8.36 -2.14 -9.13
CA SER A 32 -8.68 -2.44 -7.72
C SER A 32 -9.95 -1.75 -7.21
N ILE A 33 -10.48 -0.75 -7.93
CA ILE A 33 -11.61 0.08 -7.45
C ILE A 33 -12.89 -0.73 -7.24
N HIS A 34 -13.02 -1.88 -7.91
CA HIS A 34 -14.11 -2.84 -7.70
C HIS A 34 -14.19 -3.34 -6.25
N LEU A 35 -13.09 -3.33 -5.49
CA LEU A 35 -13.08 -3.69 -4.07
C LEU A 35 -13.81 -2.66 -3.19
N MET A 36 -14.01 -1.43 -3.67
CA MET A 36 -14.90 -0.44 -3.04
C MET A 36 -16.38 -0.70 -3.38
N GLY A 37 -16.67 -1.57 -4.35
CA GLY A 37 -18.01 -1.82 -4.87
C GLY A 37 -18.40 -0.96 -6.08
N LEU A 38 -17.42 -0.36 -6.77
CA LEU A 38 -17.62 0.46 -7.97
C LEU A 38 -16.97 -0.19 -9.22
N PRO A 39 -17.64 -0.24 -10.38
CA PRO A 39 -19.04 0.10 -10.59
C PRO A 39 -19.98 -0.93 -9.96
N ARG A 40 -21.26 -0.56 -9.75
CA ARG A 40 -22.25 -1.47 -9.19
C ARG A 40 -22.76 -2.44 -10.24
N ALA A 41 -22.87 -3.72 -9.87
CA ALA A 41 -23.59 -4.70 -10.67
C ALA A 41 -25.11 -4.58 -10.42
N ALA A 42 -25.90 -4.58 -11.49
CA ALA A 42 -27.36 -4.62 -11.44
C ALA A 42 -27.93 -5.48 -12.58
N ALA A 43 -29.22 -5.80 -12.52
CA ALA A 43 -29.89 -6.67 -13.50
C ALA A 43 -29.95 -6.07 -14.91
N ASN A 44 -29.90 -4.74 -15.04
CA ASN A 44 -29.82 -4.05 -16.32
C ASN A 44 -28.77 -2.92 -16.28
N ALA A 45 -28.26 -2.55 -17.45
CA ALA A 45 -27.16 -1.59 -17.57
C ALA A 45 -27.54 -0.16 -17.13
N GLN A 46 -28.76 0.28 -17.42
CA GLN A 46 -29.23 1.62 -17.04
C GLN A 46 -29.31 1.79 -15.52
N GLU A 47 -29.78 0.77 -14.82
CA GLU A 47 -29.87 0.75 -13.36
C GLU A 47 -28.49 0.66 -12.72
N ALA A 48 -27.59 -0.14 -13.29
CA ALA A 48 -26.19 -0.21 -12.86
C ALA A 48 -25.50 1.16 -12.96
N GLU A 49 -25.71 1.87 -14.08
CA GLU A 49 -25.20 3.23 -14.29
C GLU A 49 -25.78 4.21 -13.28
N ARG A 50 -27.11 4.21 -13.08
CA ARG A 50 -27.78 5.09 -12.11
C ARG A 50 -27.25 4.91 -10.69
N ILE A 51 -27.19 3.67 -10.21
CA ILE A 51 -26.68 3.38 -8.86
C ILE A 51 -25.20 3.76 -8.74
N THR A 52 -24.40 3.50 -9.78
CA THR A 52 -22.98 3.88 -9.80
C THR A 52 -22.81 5.40 -9.71
N VAL A 53 -23.62 6.21 -10.40
CA VAL A 53 -23.60 7.68 -10.27
C VAL A 53 -23.90 8.10 -8.84
N GLU A 54 -24.96 7.56 -8.25
CA GLU A 54 -25.37 7.87 -6.88
C GLU A 54 -24.26 7.53 -5.88
N ASP A 55 -23.63 6.37 -6.05
CA ASP A 55 -22.53 5.91 -5.22
C ASP A 55 -21.29 6.79 -5.37
N VAL A 56 -20.88 7.10 -6.60
CA VAL A 56 -19.74 7.97 -6.88
C VAL A 56 -19.99 9.37 -6.31
N HIS A 57 -21.21 9.91 -6.45
CA HIS A 57 -21.54 11.20 -5.88
C HIS A 57 -21.40 11.20 -4.36
N TRP A 58 -21.95 10.20 -3.67
CA TRP A 58 -21.82 10.07 -2.22
C TRP A 58 -20.36 9.92 -1.79
N VAL A 59 -19.59 9.05 -2.47
CA VAL A 59 -18.16 8.81 -2.19
C VAL A 59 -17.34 10.09 -2.35
N LYS A 60 -17.59 10.88 -3.41
CA LYS A 60 -16.86 12.13 -3.65
C LYS A 60 -17.24 13.22 -2.65
N THR A 61 -18.54 13.43 -2.42
CA THR A 61 -19.04 14.47 -1.52
C THR A 61 -18.51 14.28 -0.09
N ASN A 62 -18.47 13.03 0.39
CA ASN A 62 -18.01 12.70 1.75
C ASN A 62 -16.53 12.29 1.81
N ARG A 63 -15.81 12.31 0.67
CA ARG A 63 -14.40 11.88 0.55
C ARG A 63 -14.14 10.47 1.10
N VAL A 64 -15.12 9.59 0.97
CA VAL A 64 -15.16 8.24 1.60
C VAL A 64 -14.04 7.34 1.09
N TRP A 65 -13.59 7.59 -0.14
CA TRP A 65 -12.50 6.86 -0.78
C TRP A 65 -11.19 6.91 0.00
N GLN A 66 -11.04 7.87 0.91
CA GLN A 66 -9.88 7.98 1.78
C GLN A 66 -9.87 6.96 2.93
N TYR A 67 -10.95 6.21 3.15
CA TYR A 67 -11.16 5.38 4.34
C TYR A 67 -11.42 3.92 3.98
N GLY A 68 -11.12 3.02 4.94
CA GLY A 68 -11.53 1.62 4.92
C GLY A 68 -12.92 1.39 5.53
N GLY A 69 -13.39 0.14 5.47
CA GLY A 69 -14.70 -0.23 6.01
C GLY A 69 -15.88 0.40 5.27
N VAL A 70 -15.70 0.72 3.99
CA VAL A 70 -16.72 1.37 3.15
C VAL A 70 -17.82 0.36 2.81
N ASP A 71 -19.06 0.72 3.17
CA ASP A 71 -20.27 0.03 2.73
C ASP A 71 -21.13 1.00 1.93
N LEU A 72 -21.12 0.83 0.60
CA LEU A 72 -21.89 1.69 -0.32
C LEU A 72 -23.40 1.53 -0.13
N ALA A 73 -23.87 0.32 0.22
CA ALA A 73 -25.31 0.05 0.35
C ALA A 73 -25.87 0.75 1.60
N ASN A 74 -25.15 0.69 2.71
CA ASN A 74 -25.56 1.33 3.97
C ASN A 74 -25.07 2.77 4.12
N ARG A 75 -24.26 3.28 3.17
CA ARG A 75 -23.66 4.62 3.23
C ARG A 75 -22.83 4.84 4.50
N THR A 76 -22.06 3.84 4.89
CA THR A 76 -21.19 3.90 6.08
C THR A 76 -19.73 3.71 5.73
N PHE A 77 -18.84 4.26 6.56
CA PHE A 77 -17.39 4.06 6.47
C PHE A 77 -16.74 4.25 7.83
N ASP A 78 -15.55 3.70 8.02
CA ASP A 78 -14.81 3.79 9.29
C ASP A 78 -13.79 4.95 9.22
N VAL A 79 -14.10 6.03 9.94
CA VAL A 79 -13.24 7.23 10.00
C VAL A 79 -11.86 6.98 10.60
N LEU A 80 -11.70 5.92 11.40
CA LEU A 80 -10.42 5.52 11.99
C LEU A 80 -9.53 4.79 10.99
N LYS A 81 -10.11 4.28 9.89
CA LYS A 81 -9.39 3.53 8.85
C LYS A 81 -8.93 4.40 7.69
N PHE A 82 -8.49 5.63 7.96
CA PHE A 82 -7.94 6.51 6.92
C PHE A 82 -6.71 5.87 6.25
N GLY A 83 -6.69 5.80 4.92
CA GLY A 83 -5.64 5.17 4.11
C GLY A 83 -5.59 3.64 4.17
N GLN A 84 -6.54 2.99 4.85
CA GLN A 84 -6.53 1.55 5.13
C GLN A 84 -7.64 0.80 4.40
N ALA A 85 -8.01 1.24 3.20
CA ALA A 85 -9.02 0.57 2.39
C ALA A 85 -8.44 -0.66 1.67
N ASP A 86 -9.26 -1.69 1.43
CA ASP A 86 -8.81 -2.92 0.79
C ASP A 86 -8.20 -2.71 -0.60
N TRP A 87 -8.74 -1.77 -1.37
CA TRP A 87 -8.19 -1.41 -2.67
C TRP A 87 -6.83 -0.71 -2.56
N VAL A 88 -6.53 -0.02 -1.44
CA VAL A 88 -5.21 0.57 -1.20
C VAL A 88 -4.18 -0.54 -0.99
N VAL A 89 -4.52 -1.56 -0.19
CA VAL A 89 -3.67 -2.75 0.02
C VAL A 89 -3.40 -3.45 -1.31
N ASP A 90 -4.42 -3.61 -2.15
CA ASP A 90 -4.28 -4.29 -3.44
C ASP A 90 -3.34 -3.54 -4.39
N VAL A 91 -3.47 -2.23 -4.45
CA VAL A 91 -2.59 -1.37 -5.26
C VAL A 91 -1.16 -1.37 -4.71
N ALA A 92 -0.98 -1.31 -3.38
CA ALA A 92 0.33 -1.40 -2.74
C ALA A 92 1.00 -2.76 -3.03
N THR A 93 0.22 -3.85 -2.98
CA THR A 93 0.65 -5.20 -3.36
C THR A 93 1.17 -5.23 -4.79
N ALA A 94 0.40 -4.66 -5.72
CA ALA A 94 0.74 -4.64 -7.13
C ALA A 94 2.01 -3.82 -7.41
N LEU A 95 2.13 -2.63 -6.81
CA LEU A 95 3.25 -1.70 -7.01
C LEU A 95 4.56 -2.16 -6.38
N LEU A 96 4.52 -2.62 -5.13
CA LEU A 96 5.73 -2.87 -4.34
C LEU A 96 6.17 -4.33 -4.36
N ILE A 97 5.22 -5.27 -4.38
CA ILE A 97 5.52 -6.67 -4.12
C ILE A 97 5.46 -7.50 -5.41
N THR A 98 4.47 -7.27 -6.26
CA THR A 98 4.21 -8.10 -7.44
C THR A 98 4.97 -7.60 -8.67
N GLN A 99 4.79 -6.35 -9.08
CA GLN A 99 5.50 -5.82 -10.24
C GLN A 99 6.89 -5.35 -9.84
N ARG A 100 7.87 -6.25 -9.98
CA ARG A 100 9.29 -5.91 -10.00
C ARG A 100 9.61 -5.10 -11.25
N SER A 101 9.27 -3.82 -11.24
CA SER A 101 9.87 -2.88 -12.19
C SER A 101 11.33 -2.73 -11.80
N ARG A 102 12.25 -2.96 -12.75
CA ARG A 102 13.70 -2.69 -12.59
C ARG A 102 14.02 -1.22 -12.26
N LEU A 103 13.01 -0.36 -12.19
CA LEU A 103 13.14 1.08 -12.01
C LEU A 103 13.26 1.52 -10.56
N ASP A 104 13.01 0.66 -9.55
CA ASP A 104 13.08 1.09 -8.15
C ASP A 104 13.49 -0.03 -7.16
N VAL A 105 14.68 -0.59 -7.38
CA VAL A 105 15.29 -1.58 -6.47
C VAL A 105 15.54 -0.97 -5.08
N ASP A 106 15.85 0.32 -5.03
CA ASP A 106 16.16 1.02 -3.79
C ASP A 106 14.91 1.23 -2.92
N ALA A 107 13.78 1.66 -3.50
CA ALA A 107 12.53 1.73 -2.73
C ALA A 107 12.06 0.34 -2.27
N PHE A 108 12.23 -0.69 -3.10
CA PHE A 108 11.94 -2.06 -2.68
C PHE A 108 12.81 -2.48 -1.49
N ALA A 109 14.13 -2.27 -1.57
CA ALA A 109 15.05 -2.59 -0.48
C ALA A 109 14.68 -1.84 0.80
N TRP A 110 14.37 -0.54 0.68
CA TRP A 110 13.92 0.27 1.81
C TRP A 110 12.63 -0.26 2.45
N VAL A 111 11.61 -0.59 1.66
CA VAL A 111 10.35 -1.15 2.17
C VAL A 111 10.58 -2.51 2.84
N MET A 112 11.43 -3.37 2.26
CA MET A 112 11.79 -4.66 2.85
C MET A 112 12.58 -4.51 4.15
N GLU A 113 13.41 -3.47 4.27
CA GLU A 113 14.17 -3.17 5.48
C GLU A 113 13.26 -2.61 6.58
N ALA A 114 12.43 -1.62 6.23
CA ALA A 114 11.55 -0.93 7.15
C ALA A 114 10.33 -1.77 7.57
N GLN A 115 9.92 -2.76 6.76
CA GLN A 115 8.73 -3.60 6.96
C GLN A 115 7.43 -2.78 7.09
N GLU A 116 7.36 -1.65 6.38
CA GLU A 116 6.24 -0.73 6.42
C GLU A 116 6.01 -0.01 5.08
N ILE A 117 4.76 0.34 4.78
CA ILE A 117 4.43 1.13 3.59
C ILE A 117 4.62 2.63 3.87
N PRO A 118 5.34 3.41 3.05
CA PRO A 118 5.53 4.83 3.32
C PRO A 118 4.26 5.66 3.09
N LEU A 119 4.02 6.68 3.92
CA LEU A 119 2.83 7.56 3.83
C LEU A 119 2.71 8.27 2.48
N SER A 120 3.83 8.62 1.86
CA SER A 120 3.87 9.23 0.52
C SER A 120 3.26 8.32 -0.54
N LEU A 121 3.49 7.01 -0.45
CA LEU A 121 2.88 6.04 -1.36
C LEU A 121 1.38 5.91 -1.09
N ILE A 122 0.98 5.81 0.18
CA ILE A 122 -0.45 5.77 0.56
C ILE A 122 -1.16 7.00 -0.01
N ALA A 123 -0.59 8.20 0.15
CA ALA A 123 -1.16 9.43 -0.39
C ALA A 123 -1.25 9.44 -1.92
N LEU A 124 -0.25 8.90 -2.62
CA LEU A 124 -0.28 8.77 -4.07
C LEU A 124 -1.40 7.84 -4.52
N ILE A 125 -1.52 6.67 -3.89
CA ILE A 125 -2.59 5.69 -4.17
C ILE A 125 -3.96 6.31 -3.94
N LEU A 126 -4.15 6.96 -2.79
CA LEU A 126 -5.33 7.72 -2.42
C LEU A 126 -5.67 8.78 -3.48
N THR A 127 -4.71 9.59 -3.89
CA THR A 127 -4.89 10.61 -4.93
C THR A 127 -5.35 10.00 -6.26
N CYS A 128 -4.75 8.87 -6.65
CA CYS A 128 -5.16 8.14 -7.84
C CYS A 128 -6.56 7.53 -7.68
N GLY A 129 -6.94 7.11 -6.46
CA GLY A 129 -8.30 6.71 -6.09
C GLY A 129 -9.32 7.80 -6.41
N ASN A 130 -9.09 9.03 -5.94
CA ASN A 130 -9.96 10.17 -6.25
C ASN A 130 -10.13 10.38 -7.76
N HIS A 131 -9.03 10.29 -8.52
CA HIS A 131 -9.05 10.43 -9.97
C HIS A 131 -9.88 9.32 -10.64
N VAL A 132 -9.66 8.05 -10.27
CA VAL A 132 -10.39 6.91 -10.85
C VAL A 132 -11.87 6.95 -10.47
N ILE A 133 -12.22 7.39 -9.27
CA ILE A 133 -13.63 7.58 -8.89
C ILE A 133 -14.27 8.64 -9.78
N ASP A 134 -13.55 9.71 -10.11
CA ASP A 134 -14.03 10.71 -11.05
C ASP A 134 -14.27 10.12 -12.45
N GLU A 135 -13.53 9.11 -12.89
CA GLU A 135 -13.77 8.40 -14.16
C GLU A 135 -15.15 7.73 -14.21
N TYR A 136 -15.80 7.48 -13.08
CA TYR A 136 -17.14 6.92 -12.98
C TYR A 136 -18.23 7.95 -12.68
N SER A 137 -17.92 9.26 -12.74
CA SER A 137 -18.87 10.32 -12.36
C SER A 137 -20.16 10.37 -13.18
N SER A 138 -20.14 9.85 -14.42
CA SER A 138 -21.29 9.75 -15.31
C SER A 138 -22.03 8.41 -15.21
N GLY A 139 -21.59 7.50 -14.32
CA GLY A 139 -22.12 6.14 -14.17
C GLY A 139 -21.47 5.12 -15.11
N ARG A 140 -20.70 5.60 -16.08
CA ARG A 140 -19.91 4.80 -17.00
C ARG A 140 -18.44 5.07 -16.76
N TRP A 141 -17.60 4.10 -17.13
CA TRP A 141 -16.16 4.31 -17.11
C TRP A 141 -15.72 5.22 -18.25
N GLU A 142 -15.17 6.38 -17.93
CA GLU A 142 -14.59 7.33 -18.86
C GLU A 142 -13.15 7.64 -18.47
N ARG A 143 -12.19 7.21 -19.30
CA ARG A 143 -10.78 7.47 -19.03
C ARG A 143 -10.49 8.98 -19.08
N LYS A 144 -10.17 9.57 -17.94
CA LYS A 144 -9.87 11.00 -17.82
C LYS A 144 -8.35 11.25 -17.78
N PRO A 145 -7.87 12.41 -18.24
CA PRO A 145 -6.47 12.79 -18.06
C PRO A 145 -6.18 13.07 -16.58
N PHE A 146 -5.03 12.60 -16.08
CA PHE A 146 -4.58 12.91 -14.74
C PHE A 146 -4.01 14.34 -14.72
N THR A 147 -4.75 15.30 -14.16
CA THR A 147 -4.42 16.74 -14.23
C THR A 147 -3.71 17.23 -12.97
N VAL A 148 -3.22 18.48 -13.02
CA VAL A 148 -2.62 19.20 -11.89
C VAL A 148 -3.56 19.37 -10.69
N ALA A 149 -4.90 19.28 -10.88
CA ALA A 149 -5.85 19.30 -9.77
C ALA A 149 -5.60 18.18 -8.76
N SER A 150 -5.02 17.06 -9.23
CA SER A 150 -4.62 15.93 -8.38
C SER A 150 -3.47 16.27 -7.42
N ALA A 151 -2.67 17.30 -7.73
CA ALA A 151 -1.60 17.75 -6.83
C ALA A 151 -2.18 18.35 -5.54
N THR A 152 -3.27 19.11 -5.64
CA THR A 152 -4.01 19.63 -4.47
C THR A 152 -4.51 18.48 -3.60
N THR A 153 -5.15 17.47 -4.20
CA THR A 153 -5.62 16.29 -3.48
C THR A 153 -4.49 15.55 -2.78
N TYR A 154 -3.35 15.35 -3.45
CA TYR A 154 -2.18 14.70 -2.85
C TYR A 154 -1.69 15.45 -1.62
N THR A 155 -1.55 16.78 -1.73
CA THR A 155 -1.10 17.63 -0.63
C THR A 155 -2.08 17.58 0.56
N GLU A 156 -3.40 17.65 0.31
CA GLU A 156 -4.41 17.54 1.36
C GLU A 156 -4.33 16.19 2.10
N VAL A 157 -4.23 15.08 1.35
CA VAL A 157 -4.10 13.73 1.93
C VAL A 157 -2.79 13.60 2.72
N MET A 158 -1.68 14.08 2.16
CA MET A 158 -0.39 14.06 2.84
C MET A 158 -0.40 14.84 4.15
N PHE A 159 -0.99 16.03 4.17
CA PHE A 159 -1.10 16.82 5.40
C PHE A 159 -1.89 16.07 6.47
N LYS A 160 -3.00 15.42 6.09
CA LYS A 160 -3.80 14.64 7.02
C LYS A 160 -3.05 13.41 7.57
N LEU A 161 -2.38 12.64 6.70
CA LEU A 161 -1.56 11.50 7.13
C LEU A 161 -0.43 11.93 8.07
N ARG A 162 0.24 13.05 7.78
CA ARG A 162 1.31 13.59 8.64
C ARG A 162 0.77 14.12 9.97
N SER A 163 -0.41 14.73 9.99
CA SER A 163 -1.05 15.11 11.26
C SER A 163 -1.28 13.86 12.12
N TYR A 164 -1.84 12.80 11.55
CA TYR A 164 -2.03 11.55 12.28
C TYR A 164 -0.72 10.93 12.76
N GLU A 165 0.35 11.01 11.97
CA GLU A 165 1.68 10.55 12.38
C GLU A 165 2.23 11.34 13.58
N LEU A 166 2.00 12.65 13.60
CA LEU A 166 2.44 13.51 14.70
C LEU A 166 1.60 13.30 15.97
N ASP A 167 0.28 13.17 15.81
CA ASP A 167 -0.67 13.07 16.92
C ASP A 167 -0.71 11.65 17.51
N PHE A 168 -0.55 10.62 16.67
CA PHE A 168 -0.69 9.20 17.01
C PHE A 168 0.41 8.32 16.37
N PRO A 169 1.69 8.56 16.66
CA PRO A 169 2.82 7.96 15.95
C PRO A 169 2.84 6.42 16.01
N ASP A 170 2.52 5.81 17.14
CA ASP A 170 2.56 4.34 17.29
C ASP A 170 1.42 3.66 16.51
N LEU A 171 0.22 4.24 16.56
CA LEU A 171 -0.92 3.78 15.76
C LEU A 171 -0.61 3.91 14.27
N VAL A 172 0.01 5.03 13.88
CA VAL A 172 0.53 5.29 12.54
C VAL A 172 1.78 4.47 12.21
N LYS A 173 2.40 3.77 13.14
CA LYS A 173 3.41 2.78 12.80
C LYS A 173 2.73 1.45 12.52
N GLU A 174 1.88 1.01 13.44
CA GLU A 174 1.14 -0.24 13.38
C GLU A 174 0.34 -0.38 12.08
N TRP A 175 -0.36 0.68 11.64
CA TRP A 175 -1.17 0.63 10.43
C TRP A 175 -0.35 0.40 9.14
N LYS A 176 0.91 0.87 9.07
CA LYS A 176 1.79 0.82 7.89
C LYS A 176 2.46 -0.54 7.81
N VAL A 177 2.80 -1.08 8.97
CA VAL A 177 3.24 -2.47 9.13
C VAL A 177 2.11 -3.42 8.74
N LYS A 178 0.89 -3.23 9.25
CA LYS A 178 -0.28 -4.04 8.87
C LYS A 178 -0.58 -3.98 7.37
N LEU A 179 -0.54 -2.80 6.76
CA LEU A 179 -0.69 -2.66 5.31
C LEU A 179 0.40 -3.44 4.55
N PHE A 180 1.63 -3.41 5.05
CA PHE A 180 2.76 -4.13 4.46
C PHE A 180 2.58 -5.65 4.57
N GLU A 181 2.21 -6.16 5.75
CA GLU A 181 1.94 -7.58 6.00
C GLU A 181 0.82 -8.08 5.10
N GLN A 182 -0.30 -7.37 5.05
CA GLN A 182 -1.43 -7.69 4.19
C GLN A 182 -1.03 -7.70 2.71
N ALA A 183 -0.19 -6.74 2.28
CA ALA A 183 0.31 -6.72 0.91
C ALA A 183 1.20 -7.93 0.60
N CYS A 184 2.07 -8.33 1.53
CA CYS A 184 2.89 -9.53 1.40
C CYS A 184 2.04 -10.81 1.35
N GLU A 185 1.02 -10.92 2.19
CA GLU A 185 0.08 -12.05 2.18
C GLU A 185 -0.69 -12.14 0.87
N ARG A 186 -1.26 -11.02 0.37
CA ARG A 186 -1.99 -10.99 -0.91
C ARG A 186 -1.10 -11.37 -2.10
N ALA A 187 0.17 -10.99 -2.06
CA ALA A 187 1.16 -11.40 -3.06
C ALA A 187 1.59 -12.87 -2.93
N ARG A 188 1.11 -13.62 -1.93
CA ARG A 188 1.59 -14.96 -1.55
C ARG A 188 3.09 -14.98 -1.22
N LYS A 189 3.56 -13.89 -0.62
CA LYS A 189 4.95 -13.70 -0.18
C LYS A 189 5.01 -13.35 1.31
N GLY A 190 4.17 -13.99 2.13
CA GLY A 190 4.19 -13.81 3.59
C GLY A 190 5.58 -14.09 4.22
N TRP A 191 6.42 -14.90 3.56
CA TRP A 191 7.82 -15.12 3.95
C TRP A 191 8.72 -13.88 3.86
N LEU A 192 8.27 -12.78 3.23
CA LEU A 192 8.96 -11.48 3.24
C LEU A 192 8.74 -10.70 4.54
N VAL A 193 7.72 -11.07 5.31
CA VAL A 193 7.46 -10.48 6.63
C VAL A 193 8.47 -11.06 7.60
N ARG A 194 9.29 -10.20 8.19
CA ARG A 194 10.20 -10.58 9.26
C ARG A 194 9.35 -10.96 10.46
N THR A 195 9.26 -12.25 10.71
CA THR A 195 8.93 -12.70 12.05
C THR A 195 10.11 -12.29 12.91
N GLU A 196 9.88 -11.46 13.92
CA GLU A 196 10.77 -11.46 15.07
C GLU A 196 10.67 -12.86 15.67
N VAL A 197 11.47 -13.79 15.13
CA VAL A 197 12.00 -14.85 15.97
C VAL A 197 12.85 -14.05 16.94
N THR A 198 12.31 -13.81 18.13
CA THR A 198 13.19 -13.70 19.28
C THR A 198 13.99 -14.99 19.26
N GLU A 199 15.11 -15.00 18.56
CA GLU A 199 16.23 -15.84 18.93
C GLU A 199 16.55 -15.32 20.31
N ASP A 200 15.83 -15.87 21.29
CA ASP A 200 16.14 -15.70 22.68
C ASP A 200 17.54 -16.29 22.78
N GLY A 201 18.54 -15.41 22.72
CA GLY A 201 19.93 -15.80 22.50
C GLY A 201 20.38 -16.77 23.59
N GLU A 202 19.74 -16.71 24.77
CA GLU A 202 19.87 -17.70 25.82
C GLU A 202 19.27 -19.06 25.45
N ALA A 203 18.05 -19.13 24.91
CA ALA A 203 17.43 -20.39 24.49
C ALA A 203 18.23 -21.08 23.37
N VAL A 204 18.71 -20.31 22.37
CA VAL A 204 19.55 -20.85 21.29
C VAL A 204 20.90 -21.32 21.84
N LYS A 205 21.52 -20.54 22.73
CA LYS A 205 22.79 -20.90 23.37
C LYS A 205 22.66 -22.13 24.28
N MET A 206 21.53 -22.28 24.99
CA MET A 206 21.23 -23.47 25.79
C MET A 206 21.04 -24.71 24.90
N MET A 207 20.32 -24.59 23.78
CA MET A 207 20.17 -25.69 22.82
C MET A 207 21.52 -26.07 22.18
N MET A 208 22.36 -25.09 21.85
CA MET A 208 23.71 -25.35 21.34
C MET A 208 24.63 -25.99 22.39
N GLN A 209 24.54 -25.59 23.65
CA GLN A 209 25.29 -26.21 24.74
C GLN A 209 24.86 -27.67 24.97
N ALA A 210 23.57 -27.96 25.00
CA ALA A 210 23.06 -29.33 25.12
C ALA A 210 23.52 -30.20 23.93
N ALA A 211 23.46 -29.69 22.71
CA ALA A 211 23.94 -30.38 21.52
C ALA A 211 25.48 -30.61 21.55
N GLN A 212 26.23 -29.65 22.08
CA GLN A 212 27.69 -29.75 22.28
C GLN A 212 28.04 -30.84 23.30
N GLU A 213 27.31 -30.92 24.42
CA GLU A 213 27.49 -31.94 25.46
C GLU A 213 27.17 -33.34 24.95
N GLU A 214 26.08 -33.50 24.19
CA GLU A 214 25.70 -34.77 23.57
C GLU A 214 26.73 -35.22 22.50
N ALA A 215 27.26 -34.28 21.72
CA ALA A 215 28.34 -34.56 20.78
C ALA A 215 29.65 -34.96 21.50
N ALA A 216 29.97 -34.33 22.62
CA ALA A 216 31.13 -34.67 23.44
C ALA A 216 30.98 -36.05 24.11
N ALA A 217 29.78 -36.39 24.57
CA ALA A 217 29.46 -37.72 25.13
C ALA A 217 29.61 -38.81 24.06
N ARG A 218 29.13 -38.59 22.83
CA ARG A 218 29.33 -39.50 21.70
C ARG A 218 30.81 -39.69 21.35
N ARG A 219 31.61 -38.62 21.35
CA ARG A 219 33.07 -38.74 21.15
C ARG A 219 33.76 -39.54 22.26
N LYS A 220 33.39 -39.32 23.52
CA LYS A 220 33.95 -40.07 24.66
C LYS A 220 33.54 -41.54 24.64
N ALA A 221 32.32 -41.85 24.20
CA ALA A 221 31.86 -43.22 24.02
C ALA A 221 32.58 -43.91 22.84
N ALA A 222 32.78 -43.21 21.72
CA ALA A 222 33.49 -43.73 20.55
C ALA A 222 35.00 -43.91 20.77
N GLY A 223 35.62 -43.17 21.70
CA GLY A 223 37.04 -43.31 22.06
C GLY A 223 37.32 -44.34 23.16
N ARG A 224 36.30 -45.07 23.65
CA ARG A 224 36.41 -46.14 24.66
C ARG A 224 36.07 -47.53 24.10
N ALA A 225 35.75 -47.63 22.81
CA ALA A 225 35.63 -48.88 22.06
C ALA A 225 36.96 -49.14 21.32
#